data_AF-A0A8H6F7Y1-F1
#
_entry.id   AF-A0A8H6F7Y1-F1
#
_cell.length_a   1.000
_cell.length_b   1.000
_cell.length_c   1.000
_cell.angle_alpha   90.00
_cell.angle_beta   90.00
_cell.angle_gamma   90.00
#
_symmetry.space_group_name_H-M   'P 1'
#
loop_
_entity.id
_entity.type
_entity.pdbx_description
1 polymer ?
#
loop_
_entity_poly.entity_id
_entity_poly.type
_entity_poly.pdbx_seq_one_letter_code
_entity_poly.pdbx_strand_id
1 'polypeptide(L)'
;MAVTTYIVVSGDADPIVEVAKQRLKDAFAHPASNQQASRRTSDSFFLHGVIAQESFLQSKGVITKLRHRLYDQLDVVDDDKNAEKGKTELALDRDALRGITKNLHMISQDADVLVSSTEMGTMVVERMATAHAYLKTTSEISSRQGHNQVDDMLEHLMHSLQSRKRWILGYKSRKDIAMNLASHPRSPSRATRADSSAMKIIAALTMIFLPATAVSGFFGMVFFDNQNGEVVVTTDWWLFIATTIPITIILIMIWRIWLSWTELIEGPQIVRRLAIRAWSAVKSKMTSMSFAGFGDTPSSIPVKETDDIMLVKKMVEADINLVRSEP
;
A
#
# COMPACT_ATOMS: atom_id res chain seq x y z
N MET A 1 35.45 -7.95 -50.87
CA MET A 1 34.22 -7.23 -50.48
C MET A 1 33.44 -8.13 -49.52
N ALA A 2 33.29 -7.74 -48.26
CA ALA A 2 32.38 -8.43 -47.36
C ALA A 2 30.95 -8.00 -47.71
N VAL A 3 30.11 -8.95 -48.09
CA VAL A 3 28.69 -8.70 -48.38
C VAL A 3 27.90 -9.10 -47.14
N THR A 4 27.43 -8.10 -46.39
CA THR A 4 26.52 -8.34 -45.28
C THR A 4 25.10 -8.45 -45.82
N THR A 5 24.52 -9.65 -45.76
CA THR A 5 23.14 -9.90 -46.18
C THR A 5 22.23 -9.81 -44.97
N TYR A 6 21.20 -8.98 -45.04
CA TYR A 6 20.21 -8.85 -43.98
C TYR A 6 18.90 -9.49 -44.39
N ILE A 7 18.40 -10.40 -43.56
CA ILE A 7 17.09 -11.02 -43.73
C ILE A 7 16.17 -10.38 -42.70
N VAL A 8 15.21 -9.58 -43.17
CA VAL A 8 14.16 -8.98 -42.33
C VAL A 8 12.89 -9.78 -42.55
N VAL A 9 12.36 -10.37 -41.48
CA VAL A 9 11.10 -11.12 -41.50
C VAL A 9 10.02 -10.23 -40.87
N SER A 10 8.92 -10.02 -41.59
CA SER A 10 7.76 -9.25 -41.12
C SER A 10 6.45 -9.91 -41.52
N GLY A 11 5.36 -9.53 -40.85
CA GLY A 11 4.01 -9.87 -41.28
C GLY A 11 3.64 -9.18 -42.61
N ASP A 12 2.61 -9.71 -43.28
CA ASP A 12 2.09 -9.12 -44.51
C ASP A 12 1.62 -7.68 -44.27
N ALA A 13 2.16 -6.74 -45.05
CA ALA A 13 1.86 -5.30 -44.99
C ALA A 13 2.12 -4.59 -43.64
N ASP A 14 3.17 -4.99 -42.91
CA ASP A 14 3.56 -4.27 -41.70
C ASP A 14 4.05 -2.83 -42.03
N PRO A 15 3.39 -1.77 -41.52
CA PRO A 15 3.78 -0.39 -41.79
C PRO A 15 5.22 -0.07 -41.35
N ILE A 16 5.79 -0.81 -40.39
CA ILE A 16 7.19 -0.64 -39.97
C ILE A 16 8.14 -0.88 -41.14
N VAL A 17 7.86 -1.92 -41.94
CA VAL A 17 8.74 -2.32 -43.03
C VAL A 17 8.72 -1.29 -44.15
N GLU A 18 7.57 -0.69 -44.44
CA GLU A 18 7.49 0.37 -45.44
C GLU A 18 8.18 1.65 -44.99
N VAL A 19 8.04 2.04 -43.71
CA VAL A 19 8.77 3.20 -43.16
C VAL A 19 10.28 2.95 -43.12
N ALA A 20 10.71 1.75 -42.70
CA ALA A 20 12.11 1.37 -42.69
C ALA A 20 12.68 1.32 -44.11
N LYS A 21 11.97 0.72 -45.06
CA LYS A 21 12.33 0.73 -46.49
C LYS A 21 12.45 2.14 -47.02
N GLN A 22 11.52 3.04 -46.69
CA GLN A 22 11.56 4.43 -47.14
C GLN A 22 12.77 5.17 -46.55
N ARG A 23 13.04 5.04 -45.25
CA ARG A 23 14.23 5.63 -44.62
C ARG A 23 15.54 5.07 -45.17
N LEU A 24 15.59 3.79 -45.49
CA LEU A 24 16.74 3.19 -46.15
C LEU A 24 16.89 3.72 -47.56
N LYS A 25 15.79 3.77 -48.34
CA LYS A 25 15.80 4.40 -49.65
C LYS A 25 16.31 5.83 -49.56
N ASP A 26 15.84 6.65 -48.61
CA ASP A 26 16.31 8.02 -48.44
C ASP A 26 17.79 8.09 -48.05
N ALA A 27 18.25 7.18 -47.17
CA ALA A 27 19.66 7.07 -46.79
C ALA A 27 20.58 6.67 -47.95
N PHE A 28 20.09 5.84 -48.88
CA PHE A 28 20.83 5.34 -50.04
C PHE A 28 20.61 6.16 -51.33
N ALA A 29 19.51 6.91 -51.45
CA ALA A 29 19.09 7.61 -52.66
C ALA A 29 19.69 9.00 -52.81
N HIS A 30 20.42 9.51 -51.82
CA HIS A 30 21.17 10.75 -51.98
C HIS A 30 22.16 10.61 -53.15
N PRO A 31 21.99 11.37 -54.26
CA PRO A 31 22.82 11.23 -55.44
C PRO A 31 24.27 11.50 -55.06
N ALA A 32 25.11 10.52 -55.35
CA ALA A 32 26.53 10.55 -55.12
C ALA A 32 27.16 11.78 -55.78
N SER A 33 27.50 12.78 -54.97
CA SER A 33 28.60 13.69 -55.30
C SER A 33 29.83 13.46 -54.43
N ASN A 34 29.77 12.67 -53.36
CA ASN A 34 30.91 12.55 -52.44
C ASN A 34 31.01 11.17 -51.79
N GLN A 35 32.24 10.64 -51.73
CA GLN A 35 32.68 9.47 -50.96
C GLN A 35 32.09 9.39 -49.53
N GLN A 36 31.64 10.51 -48.96
CA GLN A 36 31.00 10.61 -47.66
C GLN A 36 29.67 9.85 -47.52
N ALA A 37 28.79 9.80 -48.52
CA ALA A 37 27.51 9.08 -48.38
C ALA A 37 27.74 7.57 -48.26
N SER A 38 28.60 7.01 -49.14
CA SER A 38 29.06 5.63 -49.05
C SER A 38 29.76 5.32 -47.72
N ARG A 39 30.55 6.26 -47.17
CA ARG A 39 31.21 6.10 -45.87
C ARG A 39 30.26 6.18 -44.67
N ARG A 40 29.08 6.79 -44.81
CA ARG A 40 28.06 6.84 -43.74
C ARG A 40 27.29 5.53 -43.66
N THR A 41 26.96 4.94 -44.80
CA THR A 41 26.20 3.68 -44.89
C THR A 41 27.08 2.44 -44.89
N SER A 42 28.41 2.57 -44.87
CA SER A 42 29.34 1.44 -44.93
C SER A 42 29.45 0.63 -43.64
N ASP A 43 28.89 1.13 -42.54
CA ASP A 43 28.94 0.44 -41.25
C ASP A 43 27.95 -0.73 -41.19
N SER A 44 28.42 -1.91 -40.73
CA SER A 44 27.62 -3.13 -40.64
C SER A 44 26.51 -3.08 -39.56
N PHE A 45 26.49 -2.07 -38.71
CA PHE A 45 25.45 -1.86 -37.70
C PHE A 45 24.50 -0.72 -38.05
N PHE A 46 24.76 0.04 -39.12
CA PHE A 46 23.91 1.15 -39.54
C PHE A 46 22.45 0.71 -39.76
N LEU A 47 22.24 -0.39 -40.50
CA LEU A 47 20.90 -0.92 -40.75
C LEU A 47 20.21 -1.37 -39.45
N HIS A 48 20.94 -2.06 -38.58
CA HIS A 48 20.39 -2.51 -37.30
C HIS A 48 19.95 -1.33 -36.43
N GLY A 49 20.74 -0.24 -36.40
CA GLY A 49 20.37 0.96 -35.65
C GLY A 49 19.15 1.67 -36.23
N VAL A 50 19.02 1.77 -37.56
CA VAL A 50 17.82 2.33 -38.20
C VAL A 50 16.58 1.51 -37.86
N ILE A 51 16.65 0.18 -37.95
CA ILE A 51 15.53 -0.70 -37.60
C ILE A 51 15.15 -0.57 -36.12
N ALA A 52 16.15 -0.55 -35.23
CA ALA A 52 15.94 -0.38 -33.80
C ALA A 52 15.27 0.98 -33.48
N GLN A 53 15.66 2.04 -34.18
CA GLN A 53 15.06 3.37 -34.07
C GLN A 53 13.61 3.39 -34.52
N GLU A 54 13.26 2.74 -35.64
CA GLU A 54 11.86 2.67 -36.08
C GLU A 54 11.00 1.87 -35.11
N SER A 55 11.49 0.73 -34.62
CA SER A 55 10.80 -0.06 -33.60
C SER A 55 10.58 0.75 -32.32
N PHE A 56 11.59 1.51 -31.88
CA PHE A 56 11.47 2.41 -30.74
C PHE A 56 10.42 3.51 -30.99
N LEU A 57 10.41 4.14 -32.17
CA LEU A 57 9.45 5.20 -32.50
C LEU A 57 8.02 4.68 -32.52
N GLN A 58 7.77 3.48 -33.03
CA GLN A 58 6.45 2.86 -33.04
C GLN A 58 5.92 2.57 -31.63
N SER A 59 6.80 2.15 -30.71
CA SER A 59 6.44 1.89 -29.31
C SER A 59 5.79 3.11 -28.62
N LYS A 60 6.00 4.32 -29.16
CA LYS A 60 5.40 5.55 -28.63
C LYS A 60 3.89 5.50 -28.59
N GLY A 61 3.25 4.93 -29.61
CA GLY A 61 1.79 4.83 -29.68
C GLY A 61 1.24 3.94 -28.56
N VAL A 62 1.88 2.79 -28.32
CA VAL A 62 1.46 1.83 -27.29
C VAL A 62 1.57 2.43 -25.89
N ILE A 63 2.70 3.07 -25.58
CA ILE A 63 2.94 3.68 -24.27
C ILE A 63 2.03 4.88 -24.04
N THR A 64 1.70 5.64 -25.08
CA THR A 64 0.74 6.75 -25.00
C THR A 64 -0.67 6.23 -24.67
N LYS A 65 -1.10 5.13 -25.29
CA LYS A 65 -2.38 4.48 -24.96
C LYS A 65 -2.41 3.93 -23.53
N LEU A 66 -1.31 3.33 -23.07
CA LEU A 66 -1.18 2.89 -21.67
C LEU A 66 -1.35 4.09 -20.72
N ARG A 67 -0.64 5.20 -21.01
CA ARG A 67 -0.72 6.42 -20.22
C ARG A 67 -2.16 6.92 -20.12
N HIS A 68 -2.86 7.12 -21.24
CA HIS A 68 -4.24 7.63 -21.18
C HIS A 68 -5.14 6.71 -20.35
N ARG A 69 -5.12 5.39 -20.59
CA ARG A 69 -5.90 4.44 -19.77
C ARG A 69 -5.60 4.55 -18.27
N LEU A 70 -4.33 4.75 -17.89
CA LEU A 70 -3.96 4.94 -16.50
C LEU A 70 -4.52 6.23 -15.91
N TYR A 71 -4.39 7.35 -16.63
CA TYR A 71 -4.93 8.62 -16.16
C TYR A 71 -6.46 8.59 -16.09
N ASP A 72 -7.13 7.98 -17.06
CA ASP A 72 -8.59 7.79 -17.02
C ASP A 72 -9.03 7.04 -15.76
N GLN A 73 -8.30 5.98 -15.35
CA GLN A 73 -8.61 5.28 -14.11
C GLN A 73 -8.24 6.07 -12.86
N LEU A 74 -7.17 6.87 -12.90
CA LEU A 74 -6.76 7.70 -11.79
C LEU A 74 -7.77 8.82 -11.52
N ASP A 75 -8.28 9.45 -12.59
CA ASP A 75 -9.31 10.48 -12.52
C ASP A 75 -10.60 9.91 -11.92
N VAL A 76 -11.02 8.71 -12.34
CA VAL A 76 -12.18 8.02 -11.74
C VAL A 76 -11.95 7.76 -10.24
N VAL A 77 -10.76 7.31 -9.83
CA VAL A 77 -10.43 7.08 -8.41
C VAL A 77 -10.43 8.39 -7.62
N ASP A 78 -9.99 9.50 -8.21
CA ASP A 78 -9.94 10.80 -7.56
C ASP A 78 -11.32 11.47 -7.48
N ASP A 79 -12.16 11.32 -8.51
CA ASP A 79 -13.55 11.81 -8.51
C ASP A 79 -14.39 11.06 -7.47
N ASP A 80 -14.21 9.75 -7.33
CA ASP A 80 -14.89 8.96 -6.30
C ASP A 80 -14.53 9.43 -4.88
N LYS A 81 -13.27 9.83 -4.64
CA LYS A 81 -12.86 10.45 -3.36
C LYS A 81 -13.57 11.77 -3.09
N ASN A 82 -13.81 12.58 -4.13
CA ASN A 82 -14.46 13.88 -3.99
C ASN A 82 -15.98 13.72 -3.80
N ALA A 83 -16.59 12.70 -4.43
CA ALA A 83 -17.99 12.36 -4.27
C ALA A 83 -18.32 11.82 -2.86
N GLU A 84 -17.43 11.00 -2.28
CA GLU A 84 -17.62 10.41 -0.93
C GLU A 84 -17.64 11.48 0.19
N LYS A 85 -16.95 12.62 0.01
CA LYS A 85 -17.00 13.76 0.96
C LYS A 85 -18.37 14.44 1.04
N GLY A 86 -19.27 14.23 0.07
CA GLY A 86 -20.51 14.99 -0.09
C GLY A 86 -21.82 14.23 0.15
N LYS A 87 -21.82 12.89 0.30
CA LYS A 87 -23.07 12.12 0.40
C LYS A 87 -23.04 11.07 1.50
N THR A 88 -24.12 11.09 2.30
CA THR A 88 -24.55 10.05 3.23
C THR A 88 -24.49 8.68 2.58
N GLU A 89 -23.54 7.85 3.02
CA GLU A 89 -23.57 6.38 3.04
C GLU A 89 -24.48 5.69 1.99
N LEU A 90 -24.33 6.04 0.71
CA LEU A 90 -24.87 5.23 -0.37
C LEU A 90 -23.81 4.20 -0.68
N ALA A 91 -24.20 2.93 -0.61
CA ALA A 91 -23.37 1.78 -0.89
C ALA A 91 -22.39 2.07 -2.03
N LEU A 92 -21.10 2.19 -1.69
CA LEU A 92 -19.99 2.10 -2.63
C LEU A 92 -20.32 0.97 -3.60
N ASP A 93 -20.55 1.35 -4.84
CA ASP A 93 -20.88 0.44 -5.93
C ASP A 93 -19.72 -0.55 -6.07
N ARG A 94 -19.86 -1.71 -5.42
CA ARG A 94 -18.85 -2.78 -5.43
C ARG A 94 -18.49 -3.15 -6.87
N ASP A 95 -19.41 -2.98 -7.80
CA ASP A 95 -19.19 -3.25 -9.22
C ASP A 95 -18.34 -2.17 -9.88
N ALA A 96 -18.51 -0.88 -9.54
CA ALA A 96 -17.59 0.19 -9.96
C ALA A 96 -16.17 -0.02 -9.44
N LEU A 97 -16.02 -0.35 -8.15
CA LEU A 97 -14.71 -0.62 -7.54
C LEU A 97 -14.03 -1.85 -8.15
N ARG A 98 -14.82 -2.88 -8.44
CA ARG A 98 -14.36 -4.08 -9.17
C ARG A 98 -13.92 -3.73 -10.60
N GLY A 99 -14.64 -2.83 -11.27
CA GLY A 99 -14.30 -2.31 -12.60
C GLY A 99 -12.96 -1.59 -12.61
N ILE A 100 -12.77 -0.62 -11.70
CA ILE A 100 -11.51 0.12 -11.52
C ILE A 100 -10.36 -0.85 -11.27
N THR A 101 -10.54 -1.76 -10.30
CA THR A 101 -9.51 -2.75 -9.92
C THR A 101 -9.12 -3.63 -11.10
N LYS A 102 -10.10 -4.08 -11.91
CA LYS A 102 -9.86 -4.89 -13.10
C LYS A 102 -9.06 -4.13 -14.16
N ASN A 103 -9.47 -2.91 -14.49
CA ASN A 103 -8.78 -2.07 -15.47
C ASN A 103 -7.35 -1.76 -15.01
N LEU A 104 -7.18 -1.46 -13.74
CA LEU A 104 -5.89 -1.17 -13.14
C LEU A 104 -4.96 -2.39 -13.11
N HIS A 105 -5.52 -3.58 -12.92
CA HIS A 105 -4.79 -4.85 -13.05
C HIS A 105 -4.33 -5.06 -14.49
N MET A 106 -5.20 -4.84 -15.50
CA MET A 106 -4.82 -4.92 -16.91
C MET A 106 -3.71 -3.91 -17.26
N ILE A 107 -3.81 -2.67 -16.77
CA ILE A 107 -2.76 -1.65 -16.93
C ILE A 107 -1.45 -2.11 -16.29
N SER A 108 -1.49 -2.81 -15.14
CA SER A 108 -0.30 -3.41 -14.52
C SER A 108 0.37 -4.40 -15.45
N GLN A 109 -0.41 -5.34 -16.00
CA GLN A 109 0.11 -6.38 -16.89
C GLN A 109 0.73 -5.77 -18.15
N ASP A 110 0.05 -4.82 -18.78
CA ASP A 110 0.55 -4.12 -19.97
C ASP A 110 1.83 -3.32 -19.66
N ALA A 111 1.90 -2.68 -18.48
CA ALA A 111 3.10 -1.97 -18.04
C ALA A 111 4.28 -2.93 -17.82
N ASP A 112 4.05 -4.10 -17.21
CA ASP A 112 5.09 -5.10 -16.96
C ASP A 112 5.67 -5.67 -18.27
N VAL A 113 4.79 -5.96 -19.24
CA VAL A 113 5.22 -6.36 -20.60
C VAL A 113 6.07 -5.26 -21.25
N LEU A 114 5.66 -4.00 -21.11
CA LEU A 114 6.41 -2.87 -21.68
C LEU A 114 7.75 -2.64 -20.97
N VAL A 115 7.85 -2.82 -19.65
CA VAL A 115 9.13 -2.78 -18.94
C VAL A 115 10.05 -3.85 -19.48
N SER A 116 9.60 -5.11 -19.53
CA SER A 116 10.39 -6.22 -20.07
C SER A 116 10.82 -5.97 -21.52
N SER A 117 9.92 -5.43 -22.36
CA SER A 117 10.24 -5.03 -23.74
C SER A 117 11.34 -3.96 -23.81
N THR A 118 11.26 -2.92 -22.98
CA THR A 118 12.30 -1.88 -22.94
C THR A 118 13.63 -2.39 -22.40
N GLU A 119 13.62 -3.34 -21.47
CA GLU A 119 14.84 -3.99 -20.96
C GLU A 119 15.50 -4.85 -22.02
N MET A 120 14.71 -5.63 -22.76
CA MET A 120 15.21 -6.40 -23.91
C MET A 120 15.80 -5.47 -24.98
N GLY A 121 15.10 -4.38 -25.31
CA GLY A 121 15.63 -3.37 -26.24
C GLY A 121 16.93 -2.75 -25.76
N THR A 122 17.02 -2.43 -24.46
CA THR A 122 18.24 -1.87 -23.83
C THR A 122 19.40 -2.87 -23.97
N MET A 123 19.18 -4.13 -23.64
CA MET A 123 20.19 -5.18 -23.77
C MET A 123 20.65 -5.36 -25.22
N VAL A 124 19.73 -5.37 -26.19
CA VAL A 124 20.09 -5.49 -27.61
C VAL A 124 20.95 -4.32 -28.07
N VAL A 125 20.58 -3.07 -27.74
CA VAL A 125 21.36 -1.88 -28.12
C VAL A 125 22.73 -1.87 -27.43
N GLU A 126 22.82 -2.32 -26.17
CA GLU A 126 24.08 -2.43 -25.43
C GLU A 126 25.02 -3.45 -26.09
N ARG A 127 24.49 -4.61 -26.49
CA ARG A 127 25.26 -5.63 -27.20
C ARG A 127 25.69 -5.15 -28.58
N MET A 128 24.83 -4.42 -29.29
CA MET A 128 25.19 -3.80 -30.58
C MET A 128 26.31 -2.77 -30.42
N ALA A 129 26.24 -1.90 -29.40
CA ALA A 129 27.28 -0.91 -29.13
C ALA A 129 28.62 -1.59 -28.77
N THR A 130 28.57 -2.64 -27.95
CA THR A 130 29.77 -3.41 -27.60
C THR A 130 30.39 -4.09 -28.82
N ALA A 131 29.57 -4.73 -29.65
CA ALA A 131 30.03 -5.41 -30.87
C ALA A 131 30.58 -4.42 -31.90
N HIS A 132 29.94 -3.26 -32.05
CA HIS A 132 30.39 -2.18 -32.91
C HIS A 132 31.73 -1.60 -32.45
N ALA A 133 31.91 -1.39 -31.13
CA ALA A 133 33.18 -0.95 -30.57
C ALA A 133 34.34 -1.91 -30.90
N TYR A 134 34.10 -3.22 -30.85
CA TYR A 134 35.10 -4.20 -31.28
C TYR A 134 35.46 -4.05 -32.77
N LEU A 135 34.47 -3.94 -33.66
CA LEU A 135 34.74 -3.76 -35.10
C LEU A 135 35.45 -2.44 -35.41
N LYS A 136 35.12 -1.36 -34.68
CA LYS A 136 35.76 -0.06 -34.82
C LYS A 136 37.26 -0.11 -34.54
N THR A 137 37.71 -0.91 -33.58
CA THR A 137 39.14 -1.07 -33.27
C THR A 137 39.94 -1.76 -34.37
N THR A 138 39.28 -2.60 -35.18
CA THR A 138 39.92 -3.35 -36.28
C THR A 138 39.81 -2.65 -37.64
N SER A 139 39.05 -1.55 -37.73
CA SER A 139 38.70 -0.89 -38.99
C SER A 139 39.66 0.25 -39.41
N GLU A 140 39.80 0.45 -40.73
CA GLU A 140 40.64 1.50 -41.33
C GLU A 140 40.14 2.93 -41.05
N ILE A 141 41.05 3.92 -41.10
CA ILE A 141 40.78 5.35 -40.83
C ILE A 141 39.65 5.92 -41.70
N SER A 142 39.53 5.47 -42.96
CA SER A 142 38.51 5.94 -43.91
C SER A 142 37.07 5.59 -43.52
N SER A 143 36.87 4.61 -42.65
CA SER A 143 35.55 4.14 -42.17
C SER A 143 35.13 4.80 -40.85
N ARG A 144 36.01 5.59 -40.21
CA ARG A 144 35.76 6.20 -38.89
C ARG A 144 34.53 7.09 -38.83
N GLN A 145 34.19 7.78 -39.93
CA GLN A 145 33.02 8.65 -39.97
C GLN A 145 31.70 7.87 -39.89
N GLY A 146 31.60 6.72 -40.58
CA GLY A 146 30.45 5.83 -40.48
C GLY A 146 30.33 5.20 -39.10
N HIS A 147 31.46 4.77 -38.52
CA HIS A 147 31.49 4.25 -37.16
C HIS A 147 30.99 5.26 -36.12
N ASN A 148 31.50 6.50 -36.15
CA ASN A 148 31.07 7.53 -35.19
C ASN A 148 29.56 7.86 -35.31
N GLN A 149 29.01 7.86 -36.54
CA GLN A 149 27.56 8.08 -36.71
C GLN A 149 26.73 6.96 -36.09
N VAL A 150 27.18 5.71 -36.21
CA VAL A 150 26.51 4.57 -35.59
C VAL A 150 26.66 4.63 -34.06
N ASP A 151 27.82 5.01 -33.53
CA ASP A 151 28.01 5.25 -32.09
C ASP A 151 26.99 6.26 -31.56
N ASP A 152 26.89 7.44 -32.18
CA ASP A 152 25.94 8.50 -31.80
C ASP A 152 24.48 7.99 -31.86
N MET A 153 24.14 7.19 -32.88
CA MET A 153 22.79 6.62 -33.04
C MET A 153 22.47 5.59 -31.94
N LEU A 154 23.42 4.70 -31.62
CA LEU A 154 23.25 3.70 -30.56
C LEU A 154 23.20 4.33 -29.18
N GLU A 155 24.01 5.37 -28.93
CA GLU A 155 23.97 6.14 -27.68
C GLU A 155 22.62 6.86 -27.52
N HIS A 156 22.15 7.53 -28.58
CA HIS A 156 20.83 8.16 -28.56
C HIS A 156 19.70 7.15 -28.31
N LEU A 157 19.76 5.98 -28.94
CA LEU A 157 18.82 4.88 -28.75
C LEU A 157 18.82 4.37 -27.30
N MET A 158 20.01 4.16 -26.73
CA MET A 158 20.20 3.73 -25.35
C MET A 158 19.54 4.71 -24.38
N HIS A 159 19.86 6.00 -24.49
CA HIS A 159 19.27 7.05 -23.67
C HIS A 159 17.75 7.14 -23.83
N SER A 160 17.26 6.97 -25.06
CA SER A 160 15.84 6.99 -25.38
C SER A 160 15.09 5.82 -24.73
N LEU A 161 15.65 4.61 -24.77
CA LEU A 161 15.10 3.40 -24.13
C LEU A 161 15.11 3.50 -22.61
N GLN A 162 16.22 3.97 -22.02
CA GLN A 162 16.32 4.19 -20.57
C GLN A 162 15.30 5.21 -20.08
N SER A 163 15.15 6.32 -20.82
CA SER A 163 14.12 7.32 -20.56
C SER A 163 12.73 6.68 -20.62
N ARG A 164 12.46 5.86 -21.64
CA ARG A 164 11.19 5.15 -21.80
C ARG A 164 10.88 4.23 -20.61
N LYS A 165 11.86 3.44 -20.19
CA LYS A 165 11.77 2.58 -18.99
C LYS A 165 11.40 3.40 -17.76
N ARG A 166 12.05 4.54 -17.54
CA ARG A 166 11.74 5.44 -16.42
C ARG A 166 10.29 5.94 -16.43
N TRP A 167 9.77 6.32 -17.60
CA TRP A 167 8.36 6.72 -17.74
C TRP A 167 7.40 5.59 -17.39
N ILE A 168 7.65 4.37 -17.87
CA ILE A 168 6.80 3.20 -17.61
C ILE A 168 6.84 2.82 -16.12
N LEU A 169 8.00 2.86 -15.48
CA LEU A 169 8.12 2.67 -14.03
C LEU A 169 7.34 3.72 -13.24
N GLY A 170 7.35 4.97 -13.70
CA GLY A 170 6.52 6.03 -13.13
C GLY A 170 5.01 5.75 -13.26
N TYR A 171 4.58 5.13 -14.35
CA TYR A 171 3.19 4.67 -14.51
C TYR A 171 2.85 3.53 -13.56
N LYS A 172 3.76 2.57 -13.36
CA LYS A 172 3.60 1.47 -12.39
C LYS A 172 3.41 2.01 -10.96
N SER A 173 4.24 2.96 -10.54
CA SER A 173 4.12 3.59 -9.22
C SER A 173 2.77 4.29 -9.02
N ARG A 174 2.29 5.08 -10.00
CA ARG A 174 0.96 5.71 -9.92
C ARG A 174 -0.17 4.69 -9.88
N LYS A 175 -0.04 3.61 -10.65
CA LYS A 175 -0.97 2.49 -10.62
C LYS A 175 -0.97 1.81 -9.25
N ASP A 176 0.15 1.68 -8.57
CA ASP A 176 0.21 1.11 -7.21
C ASP A 176 -0.51 1.99 -6.20
N ILE A 177 -0.37 3.32 -6.33
CA ILE A 177 -1.13 4.29 -5.54
C ILE A 177 -2.64 4.12 -5.79
N ALA A 178 -3.08 4.12 -7.06
CA ALA A 178 -4.48 3.91 -7.40
C ALA A 178 -5.03 2.57 -6.90
N MET A 179 -4.22 1.51 -6.91
CA MET A 179 -4.63 0.17 -6.50
C MET A 179 -4.83 0.11 -5.00
N ASN A 180 -3.89 0.67 -4.24
CA ASN A 180 -4.00 0.78 -2.78
C ASN A 180 -5.24 1.60 -2.41
N LEU A 181 -5.49 2.69 -3.15
CA LEU A 181 -6.69 3.50 -2.97
C LEU A 181 -7.98 2.72 -3.25
N ALA A 182 -8.03 1.90 -4.29
CA ALA A 182 -9.21 1.11 -4.63
C ALA A 182 -9.38 -0.12 -3.71
N SER A 183 -8.31 -0.73 -3.21
CA SER A 183 -8.38 -1.97 -2.43
C SER A 183 -8.81 -1.76 -0.98
N HIS A 184 -8.53 -0.59 -0.40
CA HIS A 184 -8.88 -0.31 1.00
C HIS A 184 -10.25 0.36 1.08
N PRO A 185 -11.28 -0.31 1.61
CA PRO A 185 -12.57 0.33 1.85
C PRO A 185 -12.36 1.50 2.81
N ARG A 186 -12.66 2.72 2.34
CA ARG A 186 -12.46 3.97 3.07
C ARG A 186 -13.48 4.20 4.18
N SER A 187 -14.57 3.45 4.16
CA SER A 187 -15.54 3.38 5.23
C SER A 187 -15.57 1.96 5.80
N PRO A 188 -15.59 1.78 7.14
CA PRO A 188 -15.82 0.47 7.72
C PRO A 188 -17.15 -0.03 7.17
N SER A 189 -17.09 -1.15 6.44
CA SER A 189 -18.24 -1.70 5.73
C SER A 189 -19.41 -1.89 6.72
N ARG A 190 -20.66 -1.82 6.23
CA ARG A 190 -21.83 -2.16 7.08
C ARG A 190 -21.65 -3.52 7.78
N ALA A 191 -20.95 -4.46 7.16
CA ALA A 191 -20.59 -5.74 7.77
C ALA A 191 -19.62 -5.57 8.96
N THR A 192 -18.57 -4.75 8.83
CA THR A 192 -17.63 -4.43 9.92
C THR A 192 -18.31 -3.65 11.05
N ARG A 193 -19.23 -2.72 10.73
CA ARG A 193 -20.02 -2.01 11.74
C ARG A 193 -21.02 -2.94 12.44
N ALA A 194 -21.67 -3.83 11.69
CA ALA A 194 -22.57 -4.84 12.24
C ALA A 194 -21.81 -5.82 13.15
N ASP A 195 -20.61 -6.24 12.76
CA ASP A 195 -19.71 -7.07 13.55
C ASP A 195 -19.30 -6.37 14.86
N SER A 196 -18.98 -5.08 14.78
CA SER A 196 -18.70 -4.24 15.97
C SER A 196 -19.93 -4.12 16.89
N SER A 197 -21.14 -4.05 16.34
CA SER A 197 -22.37 -4.02 17.11
C SER A 197 -22.66 -5.37 17.76
N ALA A 198 -22.44 -6.49 17.05
CA ALA A 198 -22.59 -7.84 17.58
C ALA A 198 -21.62 -8.08 18.74
N MET A 199 -20.36 -7.64 18.61
CA MET A 199 -19.35 -7.73 19.67
C MET A 199 -19.78 -6.99 20.94
N LYS A 200 -20.40 -5.79 20.81
CA LYS A 200 -20.95 -5.04 21.96
C LYS A 200 -22.08 -5.81 22.65
N ILE A 201 -22.92 -6.52 21.90
CA ILE A 201 -24.02 -7.32 22.45
C ILE A 201 -23.47 -8.55 23.18
N ILE A 202 -22.51 -9.27 22.60
CA ILE A 202 -21.88 -10.43 23.24
C ILE A 202 -21.19 -10.02 24.55
N ALA A 203 -20.46 -8.90 24.54
CA ALA A 203 -19.83 -8.37 25.75
C ALA A 203 -20.86 -7.95 26.82
N ALA A 204 -21.97 -7.35 26.42
CA ALA A 204 -23.08 -7.04 27.34
C ALA A 204 -23.65 -8.31 27.99
N LEU A 205 -23.81 -9.38 27.19
CA LEU A 205 -24.29 -10.68 27.67
C LEU A 205 -23.30 -11.26 28.71
N THR A 206 -22.01 -11.29 28.41
CA THR A 206 -21.01 -11.85 29.34
C THR A 206 -20.92 -11.05 30.64
N MET A 207 -21.05 -9.72 30.61
CA MET A 207 -21.05 -8.89 31.82
C MET A 207 -22.24 -9.15 32.74
N ILE A 208 -23.37 -9.66 32.21
CA ILE A 208 -24.54 -10.04 33.01
C ILE A 208 -24.42 -11.47 33.53
N PHE A 209 -23.99 -12.40 32.66
CA PHE A 209 -23.93 -13.82 33.02
C PHE A 209 -22.75 -14.15 33.95
N LEU A 210 -21.58 -13.52 33.76
CA LEU A 210 -20.40 -13.83 34.55
C LEU A 210 -20.59 -13.59 36.07
N PRO A 211 -21.12 -12.45 36.55
CA PRO A 211 -21.38 -12.26 37.98
C PRO A 211 -22.50 -13.18 38.48
N ALA A 212 -23.54 -13.40 37.69
CA ALA A 212 -24.64 -14.31 38.05
C ALA A 212 -24.14 -15.75 38.25
N THR A 213 -23.26 -16.23 37.36
CA THR A 213 -22.65 -17.56 37.46
C THR A 213 -21.69 -17.66 38.64
N ALA A 214 -20.88 -16.64 38.92
CA ALA A 214 -19.97 -16.62 40.06
C ALA A 214 -20.74 -16.69 41.39
N VAL A 215 -21.76 -15.84 41.55
CA VAL A 215 -22.60 -15.81 42.76
C VAL A 215 -23.39 -17.11 42.90
N SER A 216 -23.89 -17.69 41.79
CA SER A 216 -24.56 -19.00 41.81
C SER A 216 -23.63 -20.12 42.27
N GLY A 217 -22.34 -20.10 41.91
CA GLY A 217 -21.36 -21.09 42.37
C GLY A 217 -21.07 -20.97 43.86
N PHE A 218 -20.89 -19.75 44.37
CA PHE A 218 -20.68 -19.51 45.80
C PHE A 218 -21.88 -19.93 46.65
N PHE A 219 -23.09 -19.54 46.27
CA PHE A 219 -24.29 -19.86 47.03
C PHE A 219 -24.77 -21.30 46.83
N GLY A 220 -24.48 -21.91 45.67
CA GLY A 220 -24.73 -23.33 45.42
C GLY A 220 -23.90 -24.26 46.31
N MET A 221 -22.81 -23.78 46.91
CA MET A 221 -22.03 -24.54 47.91
C MET A 221 -22.50 -24.30 49.35
N VAL A 222 -23.26 -23.23 49.62
CA VAL A 222 -23.60 -22.77 50.98
C VAL A 222 -25.04 -23.07 51.37
N PHE A 223 -25.96 -23.22 50.41
CA PHE A 223 -27.39 -23.41 50.67
C PHE A 223 -27.88 -24.87 50.78
N PHE A 224 -27.03 -25.85 50.52
CA PHE A 224 -27.39 -27.26 50.71
C PHE A 224 -26.78 -27.76 52.03
N ASP A 225 -27.54 -27.65 53.11
CA ASP A 225 -27.20 -28.36 54.35
C ASP A 225 -27.86 -29.75 54.31
N ASN A 226 -27.05 -30.80 54.32
CA ASN A 226 -27.54 -32.18 54.26
C ASN A 226 -27.68 -32.73 55.67
N GLN A 227 -28.72 -32.30 56.38
CA GLN A 227 -29.07 -32.90 57.66
C GLN A 227 -30.16 -33.96 57.44
N ASN A 228 -29.74 -35.23 57.54
CA ASN A 228 -30.61 -36.42 57.62
C ASN A 228 -31.39 -36.80 56.34
N GLY A 229 -30.86 -36.53 55.15
CA GLY A 229 -31.39 -37.10 53.89
C GLY A 229 -32.62 -36.41 53.29
N GLU A 230 -33.09 -35.31 53.88
CA GLU A 230 -34.02 -34.37 53.24
C GLU A 230 -33.28 -33.08 52.86
N VAL A 231 -33.38 -32.70 51.59
CA VAL A 231 -32.82 -31.45 51.07
C VAL A 231 -33.73 -30.30 51.53
N VAL A 232 -33.37 -29.64 52.63
CA VAL A 232 -34.09 -28.44 53.09
C VAL A 232 -33.45 -27.22 52.45
N VAL A 233 -34.22 -26.50 51.62
CA VAL A 233 -33.82 -25.23 51.02
C VAL A 233 -33.94 -24.13 52.08
N THR A 234 -32.83 -23.48 52.44
CA THR A 234 -32.84 -22.35 53.39
C THR A 234 -33.63 -21.17 52.83
N THR A 235 -34.42 -20.50 53.68
CA THR A 235 -35.32 -19.37 53.35
C THR A 235 -34.61 -18.12 52.80
N ASP A 236 -33.28 -18.05 52.84
CA ASP A 236 -32.48 -16.85 52.48
C ASP A 236 -32.13 -16.73 50.98
N TRP A 237 -32.93 -17.32 50.08
CA TRP A 237 -32.75 -17.19 48.63
C TRP A 237 -32.76 -15.72 48.14
N TRP A 238 -33.33 -14.80 48.92
CA TRP A 238 -33.28 -13.36 48.66
C TRP A 238 -31.85 -12.78 48.71
N LEU A 239 -30.92 -13.37 49.47
CA LEU A 239 -29.53 -12.92 49.52
C LEU A 239 -28.81 -13.08 48.18
N PHE A 240 -29.19 -14.10 47.40
CA PHE A 240 -28.69 -14.29 46.04
C PHE A 240 -29.06 -13.10 45.15
N ILE A 241 -30.32 -12.68 45.19
CA ILE A 241 -30.81 -11.53 44.40
C ILE A 241 -30.22 -10.21 44.92
N ALA A 242 -30.19 -10.04 46.24
CA ALA A 242 -29.64 -8.85 46.90
C ALA A 242 -28.14 -8.64 46.60
N THR A 243 -27.39 -9.70 46.33
CA THR A 243 -25.95 -9.62 46.03
C THR A 243 -25.66 -9.53 44.53
N THR A 244 -26.38 -10.27 43.68
CA THR A 244 -26.13 -10.30 42.24
C THR A 244 -26.48 -8.99 41.54
N ILE A 245 -27.59 -8.35 41.94
CA ILE A 245 -28.05 -7.08 41.35
C ILE A 245 -27.01 -5.95 41.48
N PRO A 246 -26.49 -5.61 42.67
CA PRO A 246 -25.54 -4.51 42.80
C PRO A 246 -24.22 -4.78 42.07
N ILE A 247 -23.73 -6.02 42.07
CA ILE A 247 -22.51 -6.40 41.35
C ILE A 247 -22.69 -6.20 39.84
N THR A 248 -23.85 -6.61 39.29
CA THR A 248 -24.16 -6.43 37.87
C THR A 248 -24.27 -4.95 37.50
N ILE A 249 -24.90 -4.14 38.36
CA ILE A 249 -24.99 -2.68 38.16
C ILE A 249 -23.60 -2.04 38.15
N ILE A 250 -22.72 -2.41 39.07
CA ILE A 250 -21.34 -1.89 39.15
C ILE A 250 -20.57 -2.22 37.88
N LEU A 251 -20.65 -3.46 37.38
CA LEU A 251 -20.01 -3.88 36.12
C LEU A 251 -20.51 -3.07 34.92
N ILE A 252 -21.82 -2.89 34.79
CA ILE A 252 -22.42 -2.08 33.71
C ILE A 252 -21.98 -0.61 33.82
N MET A 253 -21.92 -0.05 35.03
CA MET A 253 -21.44 1.33 35.23
C MET A 253 -19.97 1.49 34.85
N ILE A 254 -19.10 0.58 35.30
CA ILE A 254 -17.66 0.60 34.96
C ILE A 254 -17.49 0.51 33.44
N TRP A 255 -18.23 -0.36 32.78
CA TRP A 255 -18.16 -0.50 31.33
C TRP A 255 -18.69 0.75 30.59
N ARG A 256 -19.83 1.30 31.00
CA ARG A 256 -20.38 2.55 30.42
C ARG A 256 -19.41 3.70 30.56
N ILE A 257 -18.77 3.81 31.72
CA ILE A 257 -17.71 4.78 31.98
C ILE A 257 -16.57 4.49 31.00
N TRP A 258 -15.96 3.31 31.04
CA TRP A 258 -14.84 2.95 30.17
C TRP A 258 -15.10 3.21 28.68
N LEU A 259 -16.29 2.85 28.18
CA LEU A 259 -16.70 3.11 26.80
C LEU A 259 -16.78 4.60 26.47
N SER A 260 -17.37 5.40 27.37
CA SER A 260 -17.44 6.86 27.22
C SER A 260 -16.04 7.49 27.26
N TRP A 261 -15.15 6.96 28.08
CA TRP A 261 -13.75 7.39 28.15
C TRP A 261 -12.98 7.05 26.87
N THR A 262 -13.20 5.88 26.27
CA THR A 262 -12.57 5.51 24.98
C THR A 262 -13.07 6.38 23.83
N GLU A 263 -14.36 6.68 23.79
CA GLU A 263 -14.96 7.58 22.76
C GLU A 263 -14.42 9.02 22.88
N LEU A 264 -14.10 9.48 24.09
CA LEU A 264 -13.47 10.79 24.33
C LEU A 264 -11.99 10.85 23.91
N ILE A 265 -11.30 9.71 23.86
CA ILE A 265 -9.87 9.62 23.48
C ILE A 265 -9.70 9.60 21.95
N GLU A 266 -10.66 9.03 21.22
CA GLU A 266 -10.69 9.02 19.74
C GLU A 266 -11.19 10.34 19.12
N GLY A 267 -11.73 11.25 19.94
CA GLY A 267 -12.21 12.57 19.51
C GLY A 267 -11.10 13.62 19.24
N PRO A 268 -11.47 14.87 18.88
CA PRO A 268 -10.53 15.95 18.59
C PRO A 268 -9.49 16.14 19.70
N GLN A 269 -8.24 16.47 19.34
CA GLN A 269 -7.06 16.54 20.23
C GLN A 269 -7.28 17.35 21.54
N ILE A 270 -8.22 18.29 21.55
CA ILE A 270 -8.57 19.13 22.70
C ILE A 270 -9.30 18.31 23.79
N VAL A 271 -10.22 17.43 23.37
CA VAL A 271 -11.02 16.58 24.28
C VAL A 271 -10.12 15.55 24.97
N ARG A 272 -9.18 14.99 24.22
CA ARG A 272 -8.17 14.05 24.74
C ARG A 272 -7.32 14.64 25.87
N ARG A 273 -6.95 15.93 25.78
CA ARG A 273 -6.17 16.62 26.84
C ARG A 273 -6.98 16.83 28.12
N LEU A 274 -8.28 17.13 27.99
CA LEU A 274 -9.17 17.28 29.13
C LEU A 274 -9.46 15.93 29.80
N ALA A 275 -9.65 14.86 29.01
CA ALA A 275 -9.81 13.50 29.52
C ALA A 275 -8.57 13.05 30.31
N ILE A 276 -7.35 13.24 29.79
CA ILE A 276 -6.12 12.88 30.52
C ILE A 276 -6.02 13.63 31.86
N ARG A 277 -6.40 14.91 31.90
CA ARG A 277 -6.43 15.69 33.15
C ARG A 277 -7.49 15.19 34.12
N ALA A 278 -8.69 14.89 33.64
CA ALA A 278 -9.75 14.31 34.47
C ALA A 278 -9.34 12.94 35.04
N TRP A 279 -8.67 12.09 34.24
CA TRP A 279 -8.14 10.81 34.69
C TRP A 279 -7.09 10.99 35.79
N SER A 280 -6.19 11.97 35.64
CA SER A 280 -5.19 12.27 36.66
C SER A 280 -5.81 12.73 37.99
N ALA A 281 -6.92 13.49 37.93
CA ALA A 281 -7.65 13.94 39.10
C ALA A 281 -8.40 12.79 39.80
N VAL A 282 -9.04 11.91 39.03
CA VAL A 282 -9.71 10.72 39.56
C VAL A 282 -8.68 9.76 40.19
N LYS A 283 -7.56 9.49 39.50
CA LYS A 283 -6.47 8.66 40.03
C LYS A 283 -5.95 9.20 41.35
N SER A 284 -5.70 10.51 41.43
CA SER A 284 -5.22 11.17 42.66
C SER A 284 -6.23 11.09 43.81
N LYS A 285 -7.53 11.14 43.52
CA LYS A 285 -8.57 11.07 44.55
C LYS A 285 -8.76 9.63 45.05
N MET A 286 -8.63 8.65 44.17
CA MET A 286 -8.73 7.23 44.49
C MET A 286 -7.55 6.74 45.35
N THR A 287 -6.32 7.19 45.08
CA THR A 287 -5.16 6.93 45.96
C THR A 287 -5.27 7.63 47.32
N SER A 288 -5.92 8.80 47.40
CA SER A 288 -6.14 9.48 48.69
C SER A 288 -7.23 8.83 49.57
N MET A 289 -8.11 8.03 48.98
CA MET A 289 -9.25 7.41 49.68
C MET A 289 -8.95 5.98 50.17
N SER A 290 -7.82 5.41 49.76
CA SER A 290 -7.37 4.06 50.14
C SER A 290 -6.54 4.01 51.45
N PHE A 291 -6.46 5.08 52.23
CA PHE A 291 -5.62 5.10 53.44
C PHE A 291 -6.31 5.74 54.65
N ALA A 292 -7.53 5.27 54.96
CA ALA A 292 -8.20 5.62 56.20
C ALA A 292 -9.08 4.45 56.67
N GLY A 293 -8.45 3.37 57.16
CA GLY A 293 -9.17 2.33 57.90
C GLY A 293 -8.71 0.90 57.68
N PHE A 294 -7.47 0.56 58.04
CA PHE A 294 -7.13 -0.75 58.61
C PHE A 294 -5.77 -0.65 59.32
N GLY A 295 -5.72 -1.04 60.60
CA GLY A 295 -4.57 -0.86 61.49
C GLY A 295 -3.40 -1.83 61.28
N ASP A 296 -2.21 -1.32 61.62
CA ASP A 296 -0.96 -1.94 62.10
C ASP A 296 -0.46 -3.33 61.60
N THR A 297 0.48 -3.27 60.65
CA THR A 297 1.78 -4.03 60.50
C THR A 297 1.80 -5.57 60.34
N PRO A 298 2.91 -6.20 59.89
CA PRO A 298 3.88 -5.84 58.84
C PRO A 298 4.16 -7.03 57.87
N SER A 299 4.46 -6.75 56.60
CA SER A 299 5.52 -7.45 55.85
C SER A 299 5.63 -6.89 54.43
N SER A 300 6.84 -6.46 54.12
CA SER A 300 7.31 -6.03 52.81
C SER A 300 7.17 -7.14 51.76
N ILE A 301 6.37 -6.91 50.73
CA ILE A 301 6.51 -7.55 49.42
C ILE A 301 6.63 -6.42 48.40
N PRO A 302 7.77 -6.25 47.71
CA PRO A 302 7.92 -5.20 46.71
C PRO A 302 7.15 -5.62 45.45
N VAL A 303 5.98 -5.02 45.23
CA VAL A 303 5.32 -5.09 43.92
C VAL A 303 6.02 -4.10 42.99
N LYS A 304 6.73 -4.67 42.03
CA LYS A 304 7.52 -4.01 40.99
C LYS A 304 6.59 -3.33 39.99
N GLU A 305 6.03 -2.18 40.36
CA GLU A 305 5.19 -1.34 39.48
C GLU A 305 5.94 -0.06 39.13
N THR A 306 6.98 -0.14 38.28
CA THR A 306 7.68 1.05 37.81
C THR A 306 8.32 1.00 36.42
N ASP A 307 8.30 -0.15 35.72
CA ASP A 307 9.05 -0.26 34.46
C ASP A 307 8.18 0.01 33.20
N ASP A 308 6.93 -0.49 33.14
CA ASP A 308 6.12 -0.40 31.91
C ASP A 308 5.54 1.00 31.64
N ILE A 309 5.12 1.72 32.68
CA ILE A 309 4.57 3.08 32.53
C ILE A 309 5.68 4.09 32.19
N MET A 310 6.91 3.84 32.66
CA MET A 310 8.07 4.66 32.33
C MET A 310 8.56 4.42 30.90
N LEU A 311 8.44 3.19 30.40
CA LEU A 311 8.76 2.82 29.01
C LEU A 311 7.82 3.49 28.01
N VAL A 312 6.51 3.48 28.28
CA VAL A 312 5.52 4.17 27.44
C VAL A 312 5.74 5.68 27.48
N LYS A 313 6.07 6.25 28.64
CA LYS A 313 6.39 7.69 28.75
C LYS A 313 7.65 8.06 27.97
N LYS A 314 8.71 7.24 28.03
CA LYS A 314 9.95 7.46 27.27
C LYS A 314 9.78 7.28 25.76
N MET A 315 8.96 6.32 25.30
CA MET A 315 8.65 6.18 23.87
C MET A 315 7.87 7.38 23.34
N VAL A 316 6.94 7.92 24.12
CA VAL A 316 6.17 9.11 23.74
C VAL A 316 7.03 10.39 23.76
N GLU A 317 7.96 10.54 24.70
CA GLU A 317 8.92 11.65 24.72
C GLU A 317 9.98 11.56 23.60
N ALA A 318 10.33 10.36 23.14
CA ALA A 318 11.23 10.16 22.01
C ALA A 318 10.59 10.55 20.66
N ASP A 319 9.32 10.19 20.44
CA ASP A 319 8.58 10.55 19.21
C ASP A 319 8.31 12.07 19.10
N ILE A 320 8.06 12.74 20.21
CA ILE A 320 7.80 14.19 20.24
C ILE A 320 9.06 15.01 19.91
N ASN A 321 10.25 14.50 20.25
CA ASN A 321 11.51 15.18 19.97
C ASN A 321 12.01 14.93 18.54
N LEU A 322 11.69 13.78 17.94
CA LEU A 322 12.00 13.46 16.53
C LEU A 322 11.24 14.36 15.54
N VAL A 323 9.98 14.72 15.86
CA VAL A 323 9.16 15.63 15.05
C VAL A 323 9.60 17.09 15.16
N ARG A 324 10.42 17.44 16.16
CA ARG A 324 10.88 18.82 16.41
C ARG A 324 12.28 19.11 15.89
N SER A 325 13.00 18.10 15.38
CA SER A 325 14.40 18.21 14.94
C SER A 325 14.63 18.00 13.45
N GLU A 326 13.59 17.94 12.62
CA GLU A 326 13.76 18.10 11.17
C GLU A 326 13.69 19.60 10.81
N PRO A 327 14.69 20.15 10.09
CA PRO A 327 14.72 21.56 9.70
C PRO A 327 13.64 21.95 8.69
#